data_AF-A0A4Q3GVD1-F1
#
_entry.id   AF-A0A4Q3GVD1-F1
#
_cell.length_a   1.000
_cell.length_b   1.000
_cell.length_c   1.000
_cell.angle_alpha   90.00
_cell.angle_beta   90.00
_cell.angle_gamma   90.00
#
_symmetry.space_group_name_H-M   'P 1'
#
loop_
_entity.id
_entity.type
_entity.pdbx_description
1 polymer ?
#
loop_
_entity_poly.entity_id
_entity_poly.type
_entity_poly.pdbx_seq_one_letter_code
_entity_poly.pdbx_strand_id
1 'polypeptide(L)' 'MPSPPPPEGFSPLGLTSEFIKLAGPMFARHGAGRVDLGFRVEERHCNIWKNCHGGWLSTLADV' A
#
# COMPACT_ATOMS: atom_id res chain seq x y z
N MET A 1 -11.44 14.27 4.16
CA MET A 1 -10.75 13.96 5.44
C MET A 1 -9.38 13.39 5.11
N PRO A 2 -8.31 13.81 5.78
CA PRO A 2 -7.00 13.18 5.59
C PRO A 2 -7.04 11.72 6.05
N SER A 3 -6.26 10.87 5.39
CA SER A 3 -6.11 9.45 5.74
C SER A 3 -5.46 9.34 7.13
N PRO A 4 -5.94 8.46 8.03
CA PRO A 4 -5.33 8.29 9.33
C PRO A 4 -3.90 7.74 9.19
N PRO A 5 -3.01 8.04 10.15
CA PRO A 5 -1.63 7.59 10.09
C PRO A 5 -1.53 6.06 9.99
N PRO A 6 -0.44 5.53 9.43
CA PRO A 6 -0.22 4.09 9.40
C PRO A 6 -0.05 3.55 10.83
N PRO A 7 -0.24 2.23 11.03
CA PRO A 7 0.04 1.59 12.32
C PRO A 7 1.48 1.79 12.77
N GLU A 8 1.75 1.61 14.06
CA GLU A 8 3.09 1.77 14.63
C GLU A 8 4.14 0.88 13.92
N GLY A 9 5.32 1.47 13.69
CA GLY A 9 6.45 0.83 13.03
C GLY A 9 6.37 0.81 11.50
N PHE A 10 5.26 1.25 10.90
CA PHE A 10 5.16 1.42 9.45
C PHE A 10 5.64 2.81 9.03
N SER A 11 6.58 2.84 8.10
CA SER A 11 7.06 4.06 7.43
C SER A 11 6.70 4.04 5.95
N PRO A 12 6.51 5.20 5.29
CA PRO A 12 6.30 5.25 3.85
C PRO A 12 7.38 4.45 3.12
N LEU A 13 6.96 3.54 2.25
CA LEU A 13 7.91 2.78 1.45
C LEU A 13 8.44 3.72 0.36
N GLY A 14 9.76 3.91 0.31
CA GLY A 14 10.46 4.85 -0.57
C GLY A 14 10.48 4.40 -2.04
N LEU A 15 9.30 4.15 -2.61
CA LEU A 15 9.12 3.56 -3.93
C LEU A 15 9.47 4.58 -5.01
N THR A 16 10.32 4.17 -5.95
CA THR A 16 10.86 5.05 -6.99
C THR A 16 10.11 4.98 -8.31
N SER A 17 9.32 3.93 -8.56
CA SER A 17 8.59 3.80 -9.82
C SER A 17 7.33 4.68 -9.85
N GLU A 18 7.08 5.33 -10.98
CA GLU A 18 5.91 6.19 -11.17
C GLU A 18 4.59 5.42 -11.06
N PHE A 19 4.60 4.15 -11.46
CA PHE A 19 3.45 3.26 -11.32
C PHE A 19 3.02 3.11 -9.85
N ILE A 20 3.99 2.85 -8.97
CA ILE A 20 3.71 2.63 -7.56
C ILE A 20 3.40 3.94 -6.83
N LYS A 21 3.99 5.07 -7.24
CA LYS A 21 3.62 6.40 -6.72
C LYS A 21 2.18 6.75 -7.03
N LEU A 22 1.71 6.46 -8.26
CA LEU A 22 0.32 6.71 -8.67
C LEU A 22 -0.66 5.87 -7.84
N ALA A 23 -0.25 4.66 -7.52
CA ALA A 23 -1.09 3.67 -6.89
C ALA A 23 -0.99 3.67 -5.35
N GLY A 24 0.00 4.37 -4.75
CA GLY A 24 0.21 4.45 -3.31
C GLY A 24 -0.77 5.35 -2.53
N PRO A 25 -0.57 5.55 -1.21
CA PRO A 25 0.67 5.27 -0.48
C PRO A 25 0.78 3.85 0.10
N MET A 26 1.95 3.24 -0.07
CA MET A 26 2.35 2.00 0.60
C MET A 26 3.31 2.32 1.75
N PHE A 27 3.35 1.41 2.72
CA PHE A 27 4.16 1.50 3.91
C PHE A 27 4.85 0.16 4.16
N ALA A 28 6.02 0.23 4.80
CA ALA A 28 6.77 -0.95 5.20
C ALA A 28 7.17 -0.86 6.67
N ARG A 29 7.19 -2.01 7.33
CA ARG A 29 7.79 -2.19 8.64
C ARG A 29 8.86 -3.26 8.53
N HIS A 30 10.10 -2.90 8.88
CA HIS A 30 11.23 -3.82 8.86
C HIS A 30 11.33 -4.52 10.21
N GLY A 31 11.40 -5.84 10.19
CA GLY A 31 11.63 -6.69 11.36
C GLY A 31 12.88 -7.57 11.17
N ALA A 32 13.17 -8.41 12.17
CA ALA A 32 14.28 -9.36 12.09
C ALA A 32 14.00 -10.43 11.02
N GLY A 33 14.56 -10.26 9.83
CA GLY A 33 14.45 -11.21 8.72
C GLY A 33 13.11 -11.21 7.98
N ARG A 34 12.23 -10.23 8.22
CA ARG A 34 10.98 -10.04 7.46
C ARG A 34 10.69 -8.57 7.21
N VAL A 35 9.97 -8.30 6.13
CA VAL A 35 9.40 -6.99 5.83
C VAL A 35 7.89 -7.15 5.77
N ASP A 36 7.17 -6.39 6.60
CA ASP A 36 5.71 -6.33 6.52
C ASP A 36 5.35 -5.16 5.59
N LEU A 37 4.68 -5.45 4.47
CA LEU A 37 4.14 -4.44 3.57
C LEU A 37 2.66 -4.16 3.88
N GLY A 38 2.26 -2.90 3.71
CA GLY A 38 0.88 -2.49 3.95
C GLY A 38 0.49 -1.24 3.17
N PHE A 39 -0.81 -1.07 2.99
CA PHE A 39 -1.39 0.14 2.40
C PHE A 39 -2.79 0.33 3.00
N ARG A 40 -3.35 1.52 2.82
CA ARG A 40 -4.77 1.75 3.14
C ARG A 40 -5.61 1.63 1.88
N VAL A 41 -6.67 0.83 1.93
CA VAL A 41 -7.66 0.80 0.85
C VAL A 41 -8.33 2.17 0.77
N GLU A 42 -8.21 2.79 -0.39
CA GLU A 42 -8.84 4.05 -0.75
C GLU A 42 -9.73 3.80 -1.98
N GLU A 43 -10.61 4.74 -2.31
CA GLU A 43 -11.52 4.59 -3.45
C GLU A 43 -10.79 4.32 -4.77
N ARG A 44 -9.59 4.89 -4.95
CA ARG A 44 -8.72 4.64 -6.11
C ARG A 44 -8.20 3.20 -6.21
N HIS A 45 -8.21 2.45 -5.09
CA HIS A 45 -7.80 1.05 -5.02
C HIS A 45 -8.96 0.08 -5.24
N CYS A 46 -10.19 0.58 -5.36
CA CYS A 46 -11.39 -0.25 -5.44
C CYS A 46 -11.80 -0.57 -6.88
N ASN A 47 -12.42 -1.74 -7.05
CA ASN A 47 -13.15 -2.10 -8.27
C ASN A 47 -14.54 -1.45 -8.29
N ILE A 48 -15.31 -1.69 -9.36
CA ILE A 48 -16.69 -1.17 -9.52
C ILE A 48 -17.64 -1.58 -8.39
N TRP A 49 -17.32 -2.65 -7.65
CA TRP A 49 -18.09 -3.16 -6.51
C TRP A 49 -17.58 -2.63 -5.16
N LYS A 50 -16.73 -1.60 -5.16
CA LYS A 50 -16.14 -0.98 -3.96
C LYS A 50 -15.30 -1.92 -3.09
N ASN A 51 -14.88 -3.06 -3.64
CA ASN A 51 -13.90 -3.94 -3.02
C ASN A 51 -12.50 -3.61 -3.53
N CYS A 52 -11.46 -3.91 -2.74
CA CYS A 52 -10.09 -3.75 -3.19
C CYS A 52 -9.85 -4.56 -4.48
N HIS A 53 -9.35 -3.88 -5.52
CA HIS A 53 -9.18 -4.47 -6.84
C HIS A 53 -8.15 -5.59 -6.80
N GLY A 54 -8.45 -6.75 -7.39
CA GLY A 54 -7.55 -7.90 -7.38
C GLY A 54 -6.17 -7.56 -7.98
N GLY A 55 -6.15 -6.82 -9.09
CA GLY A 55 -4.91 -6.33 -9.69
C GLY A 55 -4.07 -5.44 -8.77
N TRP A 56 -4.70 -4.70 -7.85
CA TRP A 56 -3.96 -3.91 -6.85
C TRP A 56 -3.32 -4.80 -5.78
N LEU A 57 -4.04 -5.82 -5.33
CA LEU A 57 -3.47 -6.83 -4.41
C LEU A 57 -2.32 -7.60 -5.07
N SER A 58 -2.43 -7.91 -6.36
CA SER A 58 -1.34 -8.51 -7.14
C SER A 58 -0.13 -7.59 -7.22
N THR A 59 -0.32 -6.27 -7.44
CA THR A 59 0.76 -5.29 -7.38
C THR A 59 1.43 -5.24 -6.01
N LEU A 60 0.65 -5.26 -4.92
CA LEU A 60 1.22 -5.28 -3.57
C LEU A 60 2.09 -6.53 -3.32
N ALA A 61 1.72 -7.68 -3.90
CA ALA A 61 2.46 -8.92 -3.74
C ALA A 61 3.72 -9.01 -4.63
N ASP A 62 3.80 -8.20 -5.70
CA ASP A 62 4.96 -8.10 -6.60
C ASP A 62 6.06 -7.21 -6.01
N VAL A 63 5.66 -6.14 -5.31
CA VAL A 63 6.56 -5.22 -4.58
C VAL A 63 7.26 -5.93 -3.43
#